data_AF-A0A645A240-F1
#
_entry.id   AF-A0A645A240-F1
#
_cell.length_a   1.000
_cell.length_b   1.000
_cell.length_c   1.000
_cell.angle_alpha   90.00
_cell.angle_beta   90.00
_cell.angle_gamma   90.00
#
_symmetry.space_group_name_H-M   'P 1'
#
loop_
_entity.id
_entity.type
_entity.pdbx_description
1 polymer ?
#
loop_
_entity_poly.entity_id
_entity_poly.type
_entity_poly.pdbx_seq_one_letter_code
_entity_poly.pdbx_strand_id
1 'polypeptide(L)'
;MEYKLTKEIISNFTYEIIERIVRFVVHLEEIELQFYRDNENKKALINNYKEVLYQFLAVILLEYNKSVVKITNESYYSFFELTKDILLKINKLHTENLQILPRPSEPVELTRFERVIHKQIVQLTDKRKKRDITISLNERIGEEAQGDYLFDYKKEVSELFKNHNIEISNNIDNEQKKNNYLNDNGKLFITISRIDASNTFRWPSLIHEMCHSLFIEVKFKRTIENDFLDYIGGDRATIFNGYFNQEDNSEKSKLFRWLEECWCDLFACILIGPSFYFSQFLAFINIEYSVSPTHPPHVFRLDLIESIIRHRFPILHKDLLGGKYLANCESLNGFLWSEKENSFMEKTPLTSIYNAFNSFFTSHFFSIEKEDGVAQLRNNPRISKSLEGLVNKYVRIHPQVITYLSDRLKQELPIPSIKIKNYKNTYEELPTYVQEIFLASWLSRCDGLIPKVIKLISKYEQSYIINNIEKCYGEIKKTILRHDQAVLKSIQVSEWFDFLIKEKRRPKNITIFNNQDKSEIKISGNINFSPPLDNFYSKIS
;
A
#
# COMPACT_ATOMS: atom_id res chain seq x y z
N MET A 1 -21.87 6.22 -14.23
CA MET A 1 -21.87 7.38 -13.31
C MET A 1 -20.83 8.35 -13.87
N GLU A 2 -21.22 9.57 -14.21
CA GLU A 2 -20.29 10.54 -14.81
C GLU A 2 -19.42 11.14 -13.70
N TYR A 3 -18.13 10.80 -13.66
CA TYR A 3 -17.20 11.31 -12.66
C TYR A 3 -16.85 12.76 -13.02
N LYS A 4 -17.35 13.72 -12.23
CA LYS A 4 -16.98 15.13 -12.39
C LYS A 4 -15.70 15.42 -11.63
N LEU A 5 -14.78 16.11 -12.28
CA LEU A 5 -13.55 16.56 -11.64
C LEU A 5 -13.89 17.59 -10.55
N THR A 6 -13.48 17.32 -9.32
CA THR A 6 -13.70 18.21 -8.18
C THR A 6 -12.39 18.88 -7.75
N LYS A 7 -12.49 19.97 -6.99
CA LYS A 7 -11.32 20.61 -6.36
C LYS A 7 -10.52 19.64 -5.49
N GLU A 8 -11.19 18.69 -4.84
CA GLU A 8 -10.57 17.68 -3.99
C GLU A 8 -9.76 16.67 -4.82
N ILE A 9 -10.33 16.16 -5.92
CA ILE A 9 -9.63 15.28 -6.87
C ILE A 9 -8.37 15.98 -7.40
N ILE A 10 -8.51 17.24 -7.84
CA ILE A 10 -7.40 18.06 -8.32
C ILE A 10 -6.33 18.26 -7.25
N SER A 11 -6.73 18.59 -6.02
CA SER A 11 -5.78 18.83 -4.94
C SER A 11 -5.02 17.56 -4.54
N ASN A 12 -5.72 16.43 -4.48
CA ASN A 12 -5.09 15.14 -4.19
C ASN A 12 -4.10 14.78 -5.29
N PHE A 13 -4.52 14.79 -6.56
CA PHE A 13 -3.64 14.44 -7.68
C PHE A 13 -2.43 15.39 -7.81
N THR A 14 -2.63 16.70 -7.58
CA THR A 14 -1.54 17.68 -7.51
C THR A 14 -0.53 17.32 -6.44
N TYR A 15 -1.01 16.96 -5.24
CA TYR A 15 -0.13 16.55 -4.15
C TYR A 15 0.67 15.29 -4.52
N GLU A 16 0.05 14.28 -5.15
CA GLU A 16 0.76 13.05 -5.57
C GLU A 16 1.97 13.36 -6.45
N ILE A 17 1.79 14.26 -7.42
CA ILE A 17 2.86 14.63 -8.36
C ILE A 17 3.94 15.48 -7.68
N ILE A 18 3.55 16.40 -6.80
CA ILE A 18 4.51 17.19 -6.02
C ILE A 18 5.31 16.30 -5.08
N GLU A 19 4.67 15.34 -4.40
CA GLU A 19 5.37 14.35 -3.59
C GLU A 19 6.36 13.58 -4.46
N ARG A 20 5.95 13.11 -5.65
CA ARG A 20 6.84 12.40 -6.59
C ARG A 20 8.07 13.22 -6.98
N ILE A 21 7.90 14.50 -7.31
CA ILE A 21 9.01 15.42 -7.59
C ILE A 21 9.94 15.55 -6.37
N VAL A 22 9.38 15.73 -5.18
CA VAL A 22 10.16 15.83 -3.94
C VAL A 22 10.98 14.56 -3.68
N ARG A 23 10.37 13.37 -3.84
CA ARG A 23 11.07 12.09 -3.72
C ARG A 23 12.23 11.98 -4.70
N PHE A 24 12.00 12.37 -5.96
CA PHE A 24 13.03 12.35 -6.99
C PHE A 24 14.19 13.28 -6.64
N VAL A 25 13.91 14.54 -6.27
CA VAL A 25 14.98 15.49 -5.92
C VAL A 25 15.75 15.06 -4.67
N VAL A 26 15.07 14.56 -3.63
CA VAL A 26 15.73 14.02 -2.43
C VAL A 26 16.67 12.88 -2.81
N HIS A 27 16.23 12.00 -3.69
CA HIS A 27 17.07 10.92 -4.20
C HIS A 27 18.31 11.43 -4.96
N LEU A 28 18.17 12.48 -5.78
CA LEU A 28 19.30 13.10 -6.46
C LEU A 28 20.30 13.75 -5.50
N GLU A 29 19.81 14.36 -4.41
CA GLU A 29 20.66 14.89 -3.35
C GLU A 29 21.43 13.79 -2.61
N GLU A 30 20.82 12.62 -2.39
CA GLU A 30 21.53 11.47 -1.82
C GLU A 30 22.68 10.99 -2.73
N ILE A 31 22.45 10.92 -4.05
CA ILE A 31 23.51 10.61 -5.02
C ILE A 31 24.63 11.64 -4.94
N GLU A 32 24.28 12.93 -4.93
CA GLU A 32 25.24 14.02 -4.85
C GLU A 32 26.11 13.90 -3.59
N LEU A 33 25.48 13.65 -2.44
CA LEU A 33 26.17 13.51 -1.15
C LEU A 33 27.09 12.30 -1.09
N GLN A 34 26.68 11.16 -1.66
CA GLN A 34 27.44 9.91 -1.59
C GLN A 34 28.57 9.82 -2.62
N PHE A 35 28.36 10.35 -3.84
CA PHE A 35 29.30 10.11 -4.96
C PHE A 35 29.96 11.38 -5.50
N TYR A 36 29.31 12.54 -5.41
CA TYR A 36 29.72 13.73 -6.15
C TYR A 36 30.05 14.94 -5.27
N ARG A 37 30.21 14.73 -3.96
CA ARG A 37 30.46 15.78 -2.96
C ARG A 37 31.55 16.78 -3.37
N ASP A 38 32.62 16.30 -4.00
CA ASP A 38 33.78 17.10 -4.39
C ASP A 38 33.98 17.19 -5.94
N ASN A 39 32.96 16.86 -6.74
CA ASN A 39 33.06 16.83 -8.21
C ASN A 39 32.05 17.78 -8.89
N GLU A 40 32.46 19.04 -9.13
CA GLU A 40 31.59 20.08 -9.71
C GLU A 40 31.01 19.71 -11.09
N ASN A 41 31.79 19.04 -11.95
CA ASN A 41 31.31 18.62 -13.27
C ASN A 41 30.18 17.57 -13.15
N LYS A 42 30.26 16.66 -12.18
CA LYS A 42 29.20 15.67 -11.94
C LYS A 42 28.03 16.27 -11.15
N LYS A 43 28.26 17.28 -10.31
CA LYS A 43 27.18 18.09 -9.71
C LYS A 43 26.37 18.83 -10.78
N ALA A 44 27.01 19.34 -11.84
CA ALA A 44 26.29 19.97 -12.95
C ALA A 44 25.29 19.00 -13.60
N LEU A 45 25.64 17.72 -13.74
CA LEU A 45 24.69 16.69 -14.21
C LEU A 45 23.50 16.54 -13.26
N ILE A 46 23.72 16.45 -11.94
CA ILE A 46 22.65 16.41 -10.95
C ILE A 46 21.75 17.66 -11.02
N ASN A 47 22.36 18.84 -11.19
CA ASN A 47 21.64 20.09 -11.30
C ASN A 47 20.76 20.14 -12.55
N ASN A 48 21.18 19.57 -13.69
CA ASN A 48 20.31 19.46 -14.87
C ASN A 48 19.02 18.67 -14.58
N TYR A 49 19.09 17.58 -13.81
CA TYR A 49 17.89 16.84 -13.39
C TYR A 49 17.02 17.69 -12.46
N LYS A 50 17.63 18.36 -11.47
CA LYS A 50 16.91 19.23 -10.52
C LYS A 50 16.23 20.39 -11.23
N GLU A 51 16.88 21.01 -12.21
CA GLU A 51 16.32 22.10 -13.01
C GLU A 51 15.04 21.66 -13.75
N VAL A 52 15.05 20.51 -14.42
CA VAL A 52 13.86 19.97 -15.10
C VAL A 52 12.74 19.70 -14.10
N LEU A 53 13.05 19.09 -12.95
CA LEU A 53 12.08 18.81 -11.89
C LEU A 53 11.51 20.10 -11.27
N TYR A 54 12.33 21.14 -11.09
CA TYR A 54 11.90 22.45 -10.63
C TYR A 54 11.05 23.19 -11.66
N GLN A 55 11.33 23.03 -12.96
CA GLN A 55 10.46 23.55 -14.01
C GLN A 55 9.09 22.88 -13.99
N PHE A 56 9.02 21.55 -13.87
CA PHE A 56 7.76 20.84 -13.69
C PHE A 56 7.02 21.32 -12.45
N LEU A 57 7.70 21.45 -11.31
CA LEU A 57 7.10 21.99 -10.09
C LEU A 57 6.57 23.41 -10.32
N ALA A 58 7.35 24.31 -10.91
CA ALA A 58 6.92 25.69 -11.16
C ALA A 58 5.65 25.74 -12.02
N VAL A 59 5.57 24.95 -13.09
CA VAL A 59 4.38 24.85 -13.95
C VAL A 59 3.17 24.37 -13.14
N ILE A 60 3.34 23.31 -12.33
CA ILE A 60 2.26 22.80 -11.47
C ILE A 60 1.76 23.88 -10.51
N LEU A 61 2.66 24.59 -9.82
CA LEU A 61 2.29 25.62 -8.85
C LEU A 61 1.57 26.80 -9.52
N LEU A 62 2.08 27.26 -10.67
CA LEU A 62 1.50 28.38 -11.42
C LEU A 62 0.11 28.04 -11.95
N GLU A 63 -0.05 26.88 -12.57
CA GLU A 63 -1.33 26.47 -13.17
C GLU A 63 -2.35 26.06 -12.11
N TYR A 64 -1.94 25.40 -11.02
CA TYR A 64 -2.84 25.11 -9.90
C TYR A 64 -3.46 26.41 -9.35
N ASN A 65 -2.64 27.44 -9.12
CA ASN A 65 -3.13 28.73 -8.63
C ASN A 65 -4.06 29.44 -9.63
N LYS A 66 -3.86 29.29 -10.94
CA LYS A 66 -4.80 29.81 -11.96
C LYS A 66 -6.13 29.05 -11.97
N SER A 67 -6.07 27.72 -11.95
CA SER A 67 -7.26 26.87 -12.05
C SER A 67 -8.14 26.94 -10.81
N VAL A 68 -7.55 27.09 -9.62
CA VAL A 68 -8.31 27.30 -8.37
C VAL A 68 -9.03 28.66 -8.35
N VAL A 69 -8.47 29.70 -9.00
CA VAL A 69 -9.09 31.03 -9.07
C VAL A 69 -10.23 31.09 -10.09
N LYS A 70 -10.11 30.39 -11.24
CA LYS A 70 -11.10 30.46 -12.32
C LYS A 70 -12.38 29.65 -12.05
N ILE A 71 -12.33 28.63 -11.18
CA ILE A 71 -13.48 27.78 -10.75
C ILE A 71 -14.38 27.33 -11.94
N THR A 72 -13.79 26.94 -13.07
CA THR A 72 -14.53 26.30 -14.17
C THR A 72 -14.09 24.85 -14.35
N ASN A 73 -15.03 23.97 -14.72
CA ASN A 73 -14.73 22.55 -15.00
C ASN A 73 -13.69 22.39 -16.11
N GLU A 74 -13.71 23.25 -17.12
CA GLU A 74 -12.71 23.26 -18.20
C GLU A 74 -11.30 23.56 -17.67
N SER A 75 -11.15 24.55 -16.78
CA SER A 75 -9.85 24.88 -16.17
C SER A 75 -9.28 23.73 -15.34
N TYR A 76 -10.17 22.98 -14.69
CA TYR A 76 -9.85 21.79 -13.91
C TYR A 76 -9.40 20.64 -14.81
N TYR A 77 -10.13 20.36 -15.90
CA TYR A 77 -9.75 19.32 -16.85
C TYR A 77 -8.41 19.61 -17.54
N SER A 78 -8.22 20.83 -18.07
CA SER A 78 -6.96 21.20 -18.73
C SER A 78 -5.76 21.11 -17.79
N PHE A 79 -5.93 21.50 -16.52
CA PHE A 79 -4.87 21.37 -15.53
C PHE A 79 -4.57 19.90 -15.19
N PHE A 80 -5.61 19.06 -15.07
CA PHE A 80 -5.44 17.64 -14.83
C PHE A 80 -4.62 16.96 -15.92
N GLU A 81 -4.98 17.17 -17.20
CA GLU A 81 -4.25 16.61 -18.33
C GLU A 81 -2.79 17.07 -18.37
N LEU A 82 -2.53 18.36 -18.13
CA LEU A 82 -1.17 18.88 -17.98
C LEU A 82 -0.38 18.13 -16.88
N THR A 83 -0.99 17.94 -15.71
CA THR A 83 -0.33 17.28 -14.58
C THR A 83 -0.06 15.80 -14.86
N LYS A 84 -0.95 15.13 -15.59
CA LYS A 84 -0.78 13.74 -16.05
C LYS A 84 0.35 13.62 -17.06
N ASP A 85 0.46 14.54 -18.02
CA ASP A 85 1.59 14.60 -18.95
C ASP A 85 2.92 14.80 -18.22
N ILE A 86 2.95 15.67 -17.21
CA ILE A 86 4.13 15.87 -16.36
C ILE A 86 4.49 14.58 -15.62
N LEU A 87 3.51 13.85 -15.06
CA LEU A 87 3.75 12.57 -14.42
C LEU A 87 4.38 11.56 -15.37
N LEU A 88 3.89 11.46 -16.62
CA LEU A 88 4.48 10.60 -17.65
C LEU A 88 5.93 10.99 -17.96
N LYS A 89 6.26 12.29 -18.02
CA LYS A 89 7.64 12.76 -18.20
C LYS A 89 8.53 12.43 -17.01
N ILE A 90 8.02 12.54 -15.77
CA ILE A 90 8.75 12.16 -14.56
C ILE A 90 9.04 10.65 -14.57
N ASN A 91 8.05 9.84 -14.94
CA ASN A 91 8.22 8.38 -15.05
C ASN A 91 9.27 8.04 -16.10
N LYS A 92 9.24 8.69 -17.27
CA LYS A 92 10.26 8.51 -18.31
C LYS A 92 11.65 8.89 -17.82
N LEU A 93 11.78 10.02 -17.11
CA LEU A 93 13.05 10.46 -16.52
C LEU A 93 13.58 9.42 -15.52
N HIS A 94 12.70 8.81 -14.75
CA HIS A 94 13.04 7.74 -13.81
C HIS A 94 13.48 6.46 -14.53
N THR A 95 12.70 5.96 -15.50
CA THR A 95 12.95 4.65 -16.11
C THR A 95 14.05 4.65 -17.16
N GLU A 96 14.22 5.74 -17.93
CA GLU A 96 15.15 5.77 -19.06
C GLU A 96 16.45 6.54 -18.76
N ASN A 97 16.38 7.59 -17.93
CA ASN A 97 17.51 8.50 -17.74
C ASN A 97 18.26 8.27 -16.43
N LEU A 98 17.56 7.90 -15.34
CA LEU A 98 18.18 7.76 -14.01
C LEU A 98 19.31 6.71 -13.97
N GLN A 99 19.28 5.71 -14.84
CA GLN A 99 20.31 4.65 -14.95
C GLN A 99 21.73 5.18 -15.20
N ILE A 100 21.89 6.39 -15.74
CA ILE A 100 23.20 7.03 -15.97
C ILE A 100 23.86 7.47 -14.65
N LEU A 101 23.07 7.65 -13.59
CA LEU A 101 23.55 8.08 -12.28
C LEU A 101 23.85 6.89 -11.35
N PRO A 102 24.93 6.96 -10.56
CA PRO A 102 25.29 5.89 -9.63
C PRO A 102 24.17 5.69 -8.62
N ARG A 103 23.99 4.44 -8.19
CA ARG A 103 22.95 4.04 -7.24
C ARG A 103 23.43 4.26 -5.81
N PRO A 104 22.73 5.07 -4.97
CA PRO A 104 23.07 5.19 -3.57
C PRO A 104 22.78 3.88 -2.83
N SER A 105 23.37 3.73 -1.66
CA SER A 105 23.04 2.63 -0.75
C SER A 105 21.55 2.56 -0.47
N GLU A 106 21.00 1.35 -0.35
CA GLU A 106 19.62 1.14 0.11
C GLU A 106 19.36 1.88 1.44
N PRO A 107 18.18 2.52 1.60
CA PRO A 107 17.84 3.18 2.86
C PRO A 107 17.87 2.19 4.03
N VAL A 108 18.56 2.55 5.12
CA VAL A 108 18.69 1.69 6.30
C VAL A 108 17.33 1.27 6.84
N GLU A 109 16.34 2.18 6.77
CA GLU A 109 14.97 1.95 7.21
C GLU A 109 14.24 0.89 6.37
N LEU A 110 14.56 0.75 5.08
CA LEU A 110 14.03 -0.33 4.24
C LEU A 110 14.56 -1.69 4.71
N THR A 111 15.85 -1.77 5.05
CA THR A 111 16.43 -2.95 5.69
C THR A 111 15.80 -3.25 7.06
N ARG A 112 15.35 -2.23 7.80
CA ARG A 112 14.58 -2.46 9.05
C ARG A 112 13.23 -3.07 8.75
N PHE A 113 12.53 -2.56 7.74
CA PHE A 113 11.25 -3.10 7.31
C PHE A 113 11.38 -4.56 6.83
N GLU A 114 12.44 -4.89 6.08
CA GLU A 114 12.79 -6.26 5.70
C GLU A 114 12.86 -7.19 6.93
N ARG A 115 13.53 -6.75 8.01
CA ARG A 115 13.59 -7.52 9.26
C ARG A 115 12.23 -7.68 9.95
N VAL A 116 11.38 -6.65 9.89
CA VAL A 116 10.01 -6.72 10.42
C VAL A 116 9.21 -7.76 9.64
N ILE A 117 9.28 -7.76 8.30
CA ILE A 117 8.68 -8.79 7.44
C ILE A 117 9.24 -10.18 7.81
N HIS A 118 10.56 -10.32 7.85
CA HIS A 118 11.20 -11.60 8.10
C HIS A 118 10.80 -12.18 9.49
N LYS A 119 10.82 -11.35 10.54
CA LYS A 119 10.46 -11.76 11.91
C LYS A 119 8.97 -12.07 12.03
N GLN A 120 8.12 -11.22 11.49
CA GLN A 120 6.68 -11.34 11.69
C GLN A 120 6.00 -12.28 10.68
N ILE A 121 6.65 -12.61 9.55
CA ILE A 121 6.05 -13.37 8.45
C ILE A 121 6.85 -14.63 8.09
N VAL A 122 8.18 -14.53 7.93
CA VAL A 122 8.99 -15.64 7.40
C VAL A 122 9.32 -16.68 8.47
N GLN A 123 9.64 -16.27 9.69
CA GLN A 123 9.96 -17.18 10.79
C GLN A 123 8.77 -18.02 11.30
N LEU A 124 7.57 -17.83 10.73
CA LEU A 124 6.36 -18.55 11.09
C LEU A 124 6.05 -19.73 10.16
N THR A 125 6.64 -19.77 8.96
CA THR A 125 6.55 -20.91 8.05
C THR A 125 7.67 -21.90 8.36
N ASP A 126 7.41 -22.85 9.26
CA ASP A 126 8.29 -23.97 9.68
C ASP A 126 9.78 -23.64 9.88
N LYS A 127 10.28 -23.64 11.13
CA LYS A 127 11.68 -23.34 11.50
C LYS A 127 12.76 -24.11 10.70
N ARG A 128 12.36 -25.16 9.98
CA ARG A 128 13.22 -25.99 9.12
C ARG A 128 13.44 -25.42 7.72
N LYS A 129 12.53 -24.57 7.18
CA LYS A 129 12.72 -23.90 5.89
C LYS A 129 13.34 -22.52 6.14
N LYS A 130 14.63 -22.35 5.80
CA LYS A 130 15.27 -21.03 5.76
C LYS A 130 14.72 -20.27 4.56
N ARG A 131 13.60 -19.58 4.74
CA ARG A 131 13.19 -18.54 3.80
C ARG A 131 13.92 -17.26 4.16
N ASP A 132 14.43 -16.57 3.16
CA ASP A 132 15.08 -15.27 3.34
C ASP A 132 14.47 -14.30 2.34
N ILE A 133 14.23 -13.06 2.77
CA ILE A 133 13.66 -12.03 1.91
C ILE A 133 14.70 -10.93 1.81
N THR A 134 15.01 -10.53 0.61
CA THR A 134 15.87 -9.36 0.36
C THR A 134 15.09 -8.36 -0.46
N ILE A 135 15.13 -7.09 -0.04
CA ILE A 135 14.54 -5.99 -0.80
C ILE A 135 15.67 -5.19 -1.48
N SER A 136 15.56 -4.97 -2.77
CA SER A 136 16.55 -4.24 -3.58
C SER A 136 15.89 -3.14 -4.42
N LEU A 137 16.70 -2.23 -4.94
CA LEU A 137 16.20 -1.15 -5.79
C LEU A 137 16.22 -1.53 -7.28
N ASN A 138 15.22 -1.08 -8.03
CA ASN A 138 15.16 -1.17 -9.48
C ASN A 138 14.86 0.21 -10.12
N GLU A 139 15.02 0.29 -11.45
CA GLU A 139 14.73 1.47 -12.27
C GLU A 139 13.33 1.41 -12.91
N ARG A 140 12.51 0.40 -12.59
CA ARG A 140 11.17 0.22 -13.16
C ARG A 140 10.12 1.00 -12.36
N ILE A 141 8.96 1.25 -12.97
CA ILE A 141 7.78 1.70 -12.23
C ILE A 141 7.10 0.46 -11.64
N GLY A 142 6.99 0.41 -10.32
CA GLY A 142 6.35 -0.70 -9.60
C GLY A 142 7.32 -1.61 -8.87
N GLU A 143 6.75 -2.63 -8.24
CA GLU A 143 7.45 -3.67 -7.49
C GLU A 143 7.47 -5.00 -8.27
N GLU A 144 8.47 -5.84 -8.04
CA GLU A 144 8.55 -7.19 -8.64
C GLU A 144 9.23 -8.18 -7.69
N ALA A 145 8.75 -9.43 -7.65
CA ALA A 145 9.37 -10.56 -6.97
C ALA A 145 9.97 -11.60 -7.94
N GLN A 146 11.20 -12.06 -7.66
CA GLN A 146 11.84 -13.16 -8.39
C GLN A 146 12.73 -14.03 -7.47
N GLY A 147 12.85 -15.32 -7.79
CA GLY A 147 13.75 -16.25 -7.09
C GLY A 147 15.23 -16.06 -7.46
N ASP A 148 15.52 -15.72 -8.73
CA ASP A 148 16.87 -15.41 -9.22
C ASP A 148 16.80 -14.45 -10.43
N TYR A 149 17.16 -13.18 -10.21
CA TYR A 149 17.17 -12.14 -11.27
C TYR A 149 18.15 -12.42 -12.41
N LEU A 150 19.12 -13.32 -12.20
CA LEU A 150 20.09 -13.71 -13.24
C LEU A 150 19.68 -14.99 -13.96
N PHE A 151 18.51 -15.57 -13.68
CA PHE A 151 18.12 -16.86 -14.22
C PHE A 151 18.18 -16.91 -15.76
N ASP A 152 17.52 -15.96 -16.44
CA ASP A 152 17.47 -15.91 -17.91
C ASP A 152 18.88 -15.73 -18.50
N TYR A 153 19.73 -14.89 -17.88
CA TYR A 153 21.11 -14.70 -18.32
C TYR A 153 21.98 -15.95 -18.08
N LYS A 154 21.83 -16.61 -16.93
CA LYS A 154 22.52 -17.87 -16.63
C LYS A 154 22.13 -18.97 -17.63
N LYS A 155 20.86 -19.00 -18.05
CA LYS A 155 20.37 -19.89 -19.10
C LYS A 155 21.02 -19.57 -20.45
N GLU A 156 21.04 -18.30 -20.86
CA GLU A 156 21.70 -17.84 -22.10
C GLU A 156 23.19 -18.23 -22.11
N VAL A 157 23.90 -17.97 -21.01
CA VAL A 157 25.31 -18.35 -20.84
C VAL A 157 25.50 -19.87 -20.92
N SER A 158 24.58 -20.65 -20.37
CA SER A 158 24.65 -22.12 -20.45
C SER A 158 24.36 -22.65 -21.85
N GLU A 159 23.44 -22.03 -22.57
CA GLU A 159 23.21 -22.31 -23.99
C GLU A 159 24.44 -21.97 -24.84
N LEU A 160 25.08 -20.82 -24.57
CA LEU A 160 26.34 -20.43 -25.19
C LEU A 160 27.45 -21.47 -24.99
N PHE A 161 27.64 -21.97 -23.76
CA PHE A 161 28.66 -22.99 -23.46
C PHE A 161 28.35 -24.34 -24.10
N LYS A 162 27.08 -24.77 -24.09
CA LYS A 162 26.63 -25.98 -24.80
C LYS A 162 26.93 -25.89 -26.30
N ASN A 163 26.69 -24.73 -26.92
CA ASN A 163 26.96 -24.51 -28.35
C ASN A 163 28.47 -24.59 -28.69
N HIS A 164 29.36 -24.44 -27.71
CA HIS A 164 30.81 -24.54 -27.90
C HIS A 164 31.40 -25.86 -27.34
N ASN A 165 30.57 -26.85 -27.00
CA ASN A 165 30.98 -28.12 -26.38
C ASN A 165 31.80 -27.92 -25.08
N ILE A 166 31.56 -26.84 -24.35
CA ILE A 166 32.20 -26.58 -23.07
C ILE A 166 31.27 -27.14 -21.99
N GLU A 167 31.62 -28.30 -21.43
CA GLU A 167 30.93 -28.87 -20.28
C GLU A 167 31.32 -28.10 -19.01
N ILE A 168 30.50 -27.10 -18.65
CA ILE A 168 30.56 -26.52 -17.31
C ILE A 168 29.57 -27.29 -16.45
N SER A 169 30.06 -27.86 -15.33
CA SER A 169 29.26 -28.48 -14.28
C SER A 169 28.44 -27.47 -13.48
N ASN A 170 27.89 -26.45 -14.15
CA ASN A 170 26.89 -25.60 -13.54
C ASN A 170 25.61 -26.44 -13.58
N ASN A 171 25.27 -27.00 -12.43
CA ASN A 171 23.90 -27.39 -12.12
C ASN A 171 23.05 -26.10 -12.13
N ILE A 172 22.81 -25.53 -13.32
CA ILE A 172 21.55 -24.85 -13.52
C ILE A 172 20.56 -25.99 -13.49
N ASP A 173 19.98 -26.21 -12.31
CA ASP A 173 18.82 -27.07 -12.21
C ASP A 173 17.82 -26.52 -13.23
N ASN A 174 17.67 -27.24 -14.34
CA ASN A 174 16.65 -26.93 -15.35
C ASN A 174 15.23 -27.04 -14.74
N GLU A 175 15.12 -27.48 -13.49
CA GLU A 175 13.93 -27.47 -12.65
C GLU A 175 13.64 -26.14 -11.93
N GLN A 176 14.58 -25.17 -11.93
CA GLN A 176 14.21 -23.78 -11.63
C GLN A 176 13.37 -23.28 -12.80
N LYS A 177 12.07 -23.60 -12.76
CA LYS A 177 11.08 -23.01 -13.64
C LYS A 177 11.19 -21.50 -13.47
N LYS A 178 11.08 -20.78 -14.59
CA LYS A 178 11.05 -19.30 -14.69
C LYS A 178 10.08 -18.61 -13.71
N ASN A 179 9.23 -19.40 -13.04
CA ASN A 179 8.13 -19.01 -12.17
C ASN A 179 8.28 -19.47 -10.71
N ASN A 180 9.44 -20.03 -10.30
CA ASN A 180 9.69 -20.27 -8.88
C ASN A 180 10.16 -18.96 -8.23
N TYR A 181 9.25 -18.33 -7.48
CA TYR A 181 9.56 -17.13 -6.66
C TYR A 181 10.58 -17.41 -5.53
N LEU A 182 10.96 -18.67 -5.33
CA LEU A 182 12.01 -19.10 -4.41
C LEU A 182 13.10 -19.79 -5.22
N ASN A 183 14.37 -19.42 -5.00
CA ASN A 183 15.48 -20.25 -5.48
C ASN A 183 15.66 -21.51 -4.60
N ASP A 184 16.56 -22.41 -5.00
CA ASP A 184 16.83 -23.69 -4.33
C ASP A 184 17.28 -23.53 -2.86
N ASN A 185 17.72 -22.33 -2.48
CA ASN A 185 18.11 -21.97 -1.11
C ASN A 185 16.98 -21.32 -0.30
N GLY A 186 15.76 -21.22 -0.85
CA GLY A 186 14.61 -20.61 -0.20
C GLY A 186 14.64 -19.08 -0.16
N LYS A 187 15.48 -18.41 -0.96
CA LYS A 187 15.54 -16.94 -0.97
C LYS A 187 14.55 -16.35 -1.96
N LEU A 188 13.90 -15.27 -1.54
CA LEU A 188 13.04 -14.40 -2.34
C LEU A 188 13.72 -13.04 -2.48
N PHE A 189 13.83 -12.55 -3.71
CA PHE A 189 14.25 -11.19 -3.97
C PHE A 189 13.06 -10.36 -4.41
N ILE A 190 12.83 -9.24 -3.72
CA ILE A 190 11.79 -8.26 -4.01
C ILE A 190 12.49 -6.99 -4.45
N THR A 191 11.94 -6.31 -5.44
CA THR A 191 12.41 -4.98 -5.84
C THR A 191 11.36 -3.90 -5.63
N ILE A 192 11.84 -2.70 -5.31
CA ILE A 192 11.06 -1.47 -5.27
C ILE A 192 11.70 -0.43 -6.19
N SER A 193 10.88 0.42 -6.79
CA SER A 193 11.38 1.58 -7.52
C SER A 193 12.36 2.39 -6.66
N ARG A 194 13.50 2.73 -7.26
CA ARG A 194 14.59 3.48 -6.64
C ARG A 194 14.15 4.79 -6.00
N ILE A 195 13.22 5.52 -6.62
CA ILE A 195 12.70 6.77 -6.07
C ILE A 195 11.59 6.59 -5.02
N ASP A 196 11.06 5.37 -4.88
CA ASP A 196 10.09 4.98 -3.85
C ASP A 196 10.72 4.29 -2.63
N ALA A 197 12.01 3.99 -2.67
CA ALA A 197 12.73 3.29 -1.60
C ALA A 197 12.51 3.92 -0.21
N SER A 198 12.51 5.26 -0.15
CA SER A 198 12.33 6.03 1.09
C SER A 198 10.86 6.46 1.33
N ASN A 199 9.92 6.00 0.49
CA ASN A 199 8.50 6.34 0.59
C ASN A 199 7.75 5.29 1.42
N THR A 200 7.54 5.56 2.71
CA THR A 200 6.86 4.64 3.64
C THR A 200 5.42 4.30 3.24
N PHE A 201 4.77 5.11 2.40
CA PHE A 201 3.42 4.82 1.90
C PHE A 201 3.40 3.72 0.83
N ARG A 202 4.56 3.40 0.22
CA ARG A 202 4.74 2.33 -0.78
C ARG A 202 5.11 1.00 -0.16
N TRP A 203 5.71 1.01 1.02
CA TRP A 203 6.23 -0.22 1.63
C TRP A 203 5.17 -1.31 1.90
N PRO A 204 3.89 -1.00 2.20
CA PRO A 204 2.89 -2.04 2.33
C PRO A 204 2.69 -2.88 1.07
N SER A 205 2.95 -2.37 -0.14
CA SER A 205 2.83 -3.18 -1.37
C SER A 205 3.92 -4.25 -1.48
N LEU A 206 5.07 -4.10 -0.83
CA LEU A 206 6.12 -5.13 -0.79
C LEU A 206 5.65 -6.45 -0.14
N ILE A 207 4.61 -6.37 0.69
CA ILE A 207 3.97 -7.56 1.27
C ILE A 207 3.27 -8.39 0.19
N HIS A 208 2.71 -7.77 -0.86
CA HIS A 208 2.15 -8.48 -2.01
C HIS A 208 3.23 -9.32 -2.70
N GLU A 209 4.37 -8.72 -3.01
CA GLU A 209 5.49 -9.41 -3.66
C GLU A 209 5.99 -10.60 -2.84
N MET A 210 6.02 -10.45 -1.52
CA MET A 210 6.31 -11.56 -0.62
C MET A 210 5.25 -12.67 -0.68
N CYS A 211 3.97 -12.32 -0.81
CA CYS A 211 2.88 -13.30 -0.83
C CYS A 211 3.01 -14.28 -2.00
N HIS A 212 3.61 -13.89 -3.13
CA HIS A 212 3.90 -14.82 -4.23
C HIS A 212 4.72 -16.04 -3.78
N SER A 213 5.67 -15.85 -2.86
CA SER A 213 6.44 -16.96 -2.26
C SER A 213 5.67 -17.82 -1.24
N LEU A 214 4.58 -17.28 -0.70
CA LEU A 214 3.70 -17.96 0.27
C LEU A 214 2.55 -18.70 -0.40
N PHE A 215 2.26 -18.40 -1.66
CA PHE A 215 1.19 -19.03 -2.44
C PHE A 215 1.31 -20.56 -2.47
N ILE A 216 2.54 -21.09 -2.52
CA ILE A 216 2.82 -22.54 -2.50
C ILE A 216 2.41 -23.24 -1.17
N GLU A 217 2.21 -22.49 -0.10
CA GLU A 217 1.81 -23.03 1.21
C GLU A 217 0.28 -23.11 1.39
N VAL A 218 -0.49 -22.69 0.37
CA VAL A 218 -1.96 -22.71 0.37
C VAL A 218 -2.48 -24.09 -0.04
N LYS A 219 -3.51 -24.56 0.66
CA LYS A 219 -4.17 -25.83 0.34
C LYS A 219 -5.33 -25.60 -0.63
N PHE A 220 -5.10 -25.83 -1.91
CA PHE A 220 -6.17 -26.05 -2.89
C PHE A 220 -6.47 -27.55 -3.03
N LYS A 221 -7.69 -27.94 -3.41
CA LYS A 221 -8.01 -29.35 -3.67
C LYS A 221 -7.23 -29.86 -4.88
N ARG A 222 -7.07 -28.99 -5.90
CA ARG A 222 -6.21 -29.24 -7.06
C ARG A 222 -5.30 -28.03 -7.31
N THR A 223 -5.84 -27.00 -7.95
CA THR A 223 -5.18 -25.71 -8.22
C THR A 223 -6.18 -24.61 -7.90
N ILE A 224 -5.72 -23.38 -7.67
CA ILE A 224 -6.64 -22.24 -7.44
C ILE A 224 -7.65 -22.10 -8.59
N GLU A 225 -7.21 -22.33 -9.82
CA GLU A 225 -8.03 -22.26 -11.02
C GLU A 225 -9.11 -23.34 -11.04
N ASN A 226 -8.75 -24.60 -10.78
CA ASN A 226 -9.73 -25.68 -10.71
C ASN A 226 -10.72 -25.47 -9.57
N ASP A 227 -10.25 -25.10 -8.39
CA ASP A 227 -11.10 -24.82 -7.23
C ASP A 227 -12.04 -23.63 -7.51
N PHE A 228 -11.57 -22.62 -8.26
CA PHE A 228 -12.39 -21.49 -8.71
C PHE A 228 -13.44 -21.89 -9.73
N LEU A 229 -13.06 -22.67 -10.76
CA LEU A 229 -13.98 -23.16 -11.79
C LEU A 229 -15.06 -24.09 -11.20
N ASP A 230 -14.66 -24.97 -10.27
CA ASP A 230 -15.57 -25.82 -9.50
C ASP A 230 -16.54 -24.99 -8.64
N TYR A 231 -16.07 -23.87 -8.06
CA TYR A 231 -16.89 -22.97 -7.25
C TYR A 231 -17.96 -22.25 -8.07
N ILE A 232 -17.62 -21.76 -9.27
CA ILE A 232 -18.57 -21.00 -10.10
C ILE A 232 -19.59 -21.91 -10.81
N GLY A 233 -19.19 -23.10 -11.25
CA GLY A 233 -20.03 -24.13 -11.86
C GLY A 233 -20.77 -23.74 -13.17
N GLY A 234 -21.32 -24.75 -13.85
CA GLY A 234 -22.31 -24.62 -14.94
C GLY A 234 -21.94 -23.65 -16.07
N ASP A 235 -22.94 -22.91 -16.57
CA ASP A 235 -22.82 -21.99 -17.71
C ASP A 235 -21.89 -20.78 -17.42
N ARG A 236 -21.68 -20.45 -16.15
CA ARG A 236 -20.74 -19.38 -15.75
C ARG A 236 -19.31 -19.79 -16.04
N ALA A 237 -18.93 -21.06 -15.82
CA ALA A 237 -17.58 -21.53 -16.17
C ALA A 237 -17.28 -21.36 -17.67
N THR A 238 -18.28 -21.54 -18.53
CA THR A 238 -18.15 -21.35 -19.99
C THR A 238 -17.88 -19.89 -20.37
N ILE A 239 -18.54 -18.92 -19.72
CA ILE A 239 -18.30 -17.48 -19.95
C ILE A 239 -16.87 -17.09 -19.55
N PHE A 240 -16.37 -17.63 -18.44
CA PHE A 240 -15.01 -17.35 -17.96
C PHE A 240 -13.98 -17.97 -18.89
N ASN A 241 -14.18 -19.23 -19.28
CA ASN A 241 -13.32 -19.88 -20.28
C ASN A 241 -13.32 -19.09 -21.58
N GLY A 242 -14.46 -18.59 -22.06
CA GLY A 242 -14.51 -17.74 -23.26
C GLY A 242 -13.74 -16.42 -23.14
N TYR A 243 -13.70 -15.79 -21.96
CA TYR A 243 -12.95 -14.56 -21.71
C TYR A 243 -11.44 -14.79 -21.55
N PHE A 244 -11.05 -15.90 -20.93
CA PHE A 244 -9.66 -16.21 -20.58
C PHE A 244 -8.93 -17.12 -21.58
N ASN A 245 -9.63 -17.83 -22.49
CA ASN A 245 -9.06 -18.72 -23.51
C ASN A 245 -8.52 -18.01 -24.76
N GLN A 246 -7.99 -16.78 -24.62
CA GLN A 246 -7.24 -16.18 -25.72
C GLN A 246 -5.87 -16.87 -25.80
N GLU A 247 -5.47 -17.28 -27.01
CA GLU A 247 -4.20 -17.99 -27.27
C GLU A 247 -3.03 -17.21 -26.67
N ASP A 248 -2.48 -17.73 -25.58
CA ASP A 248 -1.24 -17.25 -24.99
C ASP A 248 -0.29 -18.46 -24.91
N ASN A 249 0.89 -18.36 -25.53
CA ASN A 249 1.91 -19.41 -25.55
C ASN A 249 2.60 -19.60 -24.17
N SER A 250 1.96 -19.16 -23.08
CA SER A 250 2.46 -19.20 -21.73
C SER A 250 2.12 -20.53 -21.02
N GLU A 251 3.03 -21.03 -20.17
CA GLU A 251 2.82 -22.25 -19.39
C GLU A 251 1.61 -22.22 -18.43
N LYS A 252 1.18 -21.02 -17.99
CA LYS A 252 0.05 -20.80 -17.07
C LYS A 252 -1.08 -20.05 -17.78
N SER A 253 -2.33 -20.43 -17.55
CA SER A 253 -3.48 -19.72 -18.12
C SER A 253 -3.56 -18.27 -17.62
N LYS A 254 -4.22 -17.40 -18.39
CA LYS A 254 -4.49 -16.01 -17.96
C LYS A 254 -5.35 -15.96 -16.68
N LEU A 255 -6.30 -16.89 -16.54
CA LEU A 255 -7.14 -17.01 -15.34
C LEU A 255 -6.31 -17.36 -14.11
N PHE A 256 -5.37 -18.30 -14.23
CA PHE A 256 -4.46 -18.66 -13.15
C PHE A 256 -3.67 -17.44 -12.65
N ARG A 257 -3.05 -16.68 -13.56
CA ARG A 257 -2.28 -15.47 -13.22
C ARG A 257 -3.13 -14.42 -12.51
N TRP A 258 -4.36 -14.21 -12.98
CA TRP A 258 -5.30 -13.30 -12.32
C TRP A 258 -5.68 -13.76 -10.91
N LEU A 259 -5.92 -15.05 -10.73
CA LEU A 259 -6.24 -15.64 -9.43
C LEU A 259 -5.04 -15.57 -8.47
N GLU A 260 -3.82 -15.82 -8.95
CA GLU A 260 -2.56 -15.71 -8.19
C GLU A 260 -2.34 -14.26 -7.71
N GLU A 261 -2.41 -13.28 -8.62
CA GLU A 261 -2.29 -11.85 -8.31
C GLU A 261 -3.34 -11.38 -7.29
N CYS A 262 -4.61 -11.74 -7.51
CA CYS A 262 -5.67 -11.40 -6.58
C CYS A 262 -5.44 -12.07 -5.23
N TRP A 263 -5.05 -13.35 -5.20
CA TRP A 263 -4.76 -14.01 -3.93
C TRP A 263 -3.66 -13.28 -3.15
N CYS A 264 -2.57 -12.87 -3.82
CA CYS A 264 -1.48 -12.12 -3.21
C CYS A 264 -1.95 -10.76 -2.65
N ASP A 265 -2.81 -10.04 -3.37
CA ASP A 265 -3.42 -8.79 -2.89
C ASP A 265 -4.25 -9.00 -1.63
N LEU A 266 -5.17 -9.95 -1.68
CA LEU A 266 -6.12 -10.17 -0.59
C LEU A 266 -5.40 -10.72 0.64
N PHE A 267 -4.39 -11.57 0.45
CA PHE A 267 -3.57 -12.07 1.53
C PHE A 267 -2.67 -10.97 2.11
N ALA A 268 -2.05 -10.13 1.30
CA ALA A 268 -1.30 -8.96 1.79
C ALA A 268 -2.21 -8.02 2.60
N CYS A 269 -3.44 -7.78 2.14
CA CYS A 269 -4.45 -7.04 2.90
C CYS A 269 -4.79 -7.73 4.25
N ILE A 270 -4.81 -9.07 4.29
CA ILE A 270 -4.93 -9.87 5.53
C ILE A 270 -3.67 -9.79 6.41
N LEU A 271 -2.50 -9.41 5.90
CA LEU A 271 -1.28 -9.30 6.72
C LEU A 271 -1.04 -7.88 7.23
N ILE A 272 -1.01 -6.89 6.33
CA ILE A 272 -0.63 -5.51 6.64
C ILE A 272 -1.83 -4.58 6.87
N GLY A 273 -3.06 -5.06 6.59
CA GLY A 273 -4.29 -4.31 6.84
C GLY A 273 -4.62 -3.26 5.77
N PRO A 274 -5.52 -2.31 6.07
CA PRO A 274 -6.05 -1.37 5.06
C PRO A 274 -5.00 -0.43 4.44
N SER A 275 -3.83 -0.25 5.07
CA SER A 275 -2.72 0.49 4.45
C SER A 275 -2.25 -0.13 3.14
N PHE A 276 -2.49 -1.42 2.92
CA PHE A 276 -2.23 -2.09 1.66
C PHE A 276 -3.00 -1.47 0.50
N TYR A 277 -4.31 -1.23 0.68
CA TYR A 277 -5.16 -0.62 -0.35
C TYR A 277 -4.58 0.72 -0.80
N PHE A 278 -4.19 1.56 0.15
CA PHE A 278 -3.65 2.88 -0.14
C PHE A 278 -2.28 2.81 -0.84
N SER A 279 -1.43 1.86 -0.44
CA SER A 279 -0.18 1.59 -1.14
C SER A 279 -0.42 1.12 -2.58
N GLN A 280 -1.34 0.19 -2.81
CA GLN A 280 -1.69 -0.25 -4.17
C GLN A 280 -2.31 0.88 -5.01
N PHE A 281 -3.18 1.67 -4.41
CA PHE A 281 -3.73 2.87 -5.03
C PHE A 281 -2.61 3.79 -5.53
N LEU A 282 -1.63 4.13 -4.68
CA LEU A 282 -0.45 4.91 -5.07
C LEU A 282 0.36 4.25 -6.20
N ALA A 283 0.36 2.93 -6.30
CA ALA A 283 1.12 2.22 -7.34
C ALA A 283 0.47 2.49 -8.69
N PHE A 284 -0.84 2.31 -8.69
CA PHE A 284 -1.67 2.33 -9.88
C PHE A 284 -1.83 3.72 -10.48
N ILE A 285 -1.84 4.79 -9.66
CA ILE A 285 -1.80 6.16 -10.20
C ILE A 285 -0.47 6.50 -10.88
N ASN A 286 0.63 5.82 -10.54
CA ASN A 286 1.94 6.07 -11.14
C ASN A 286 2.18 5.25 -12.42
N ILE A 287 1.38 4.23 -12.70
CA ILE A 287 1.56 3.36 -13.87
C ILE A 287 0.67 3.86 -15.00
N GLU A 288 1.24 3.94 -16.21
CA GLU A 288 0.42 4.17 -17.39
C GLU A 288 -0.54 2.99 -17.57
N TYR A 289 -1.85 3.26 -17.59
CA TYR A 289 -2.87 2.23 -17.74
C TYR A 289 -2.79 1.56 -19.12
N SER A 290 -1.81 0.69 -19.32
CA SER A 290 -1.79 -0.27 -20.40
C SER A 290 -2.61 -1.48 -19.94
N VAL A 291 -3.52 -1.95 -20.79
CA VAL A 291 -4.20 -3.22 -20.53
C VAL A 291 -3.15 -4.31 -20.67
N SER A 292 -2.49 -4.66 -19.58
CA SER A 292 -1.60 -5.80 -19.56
C SER A 292 -2.45 -7.06 -19.76
N PRO A 293 -2.19 -7.88 -20.79
CA PRO A 293 -2.94 -9.11 -21.00
C PRO A 293 -2.70 -10.12 -19.86
N THR A 294 -1.66 -9.92 -19.04
CA THR A 294 -1.18 -10.89 -18.06
C THR A 294 -1.66 -10.62 -16.63
N HIS A 295 -2.19 -9.43 -16.32
CA HIS A 295 -2.60 -9.03 -14.96
C HIS A 295 -4.04 -8.51 -14.91
N PRO A 296 -4.74 -8.65 -13.77
CA PRO A 296 -6.04 -8.01 -13.59
C PRO A 296 -5.91 -6.47 -13.62
N PRO A 297 -6.93 -5.76 -14.13
CA PRO A 297 -6.97 -4.30 -14.07
C PRO A 297 -6.83 -3.74 -12.66
N HIS A 298 -6.23 -2.56 -12.54
CA HIS A 298 -5.99 -1.92 -11.25
C HIS A 298 -7.28 -1.62 -10.45
N VAL A 299 -8.33 -1.09 -11.09
CA VAL A 299 -9.65 -0.88 -10.43
C VAL A 299 -10.21 -2.19 -9.91
N PHE A 300 -10.18 -3.23 -10.73
CA PHE A 300 -10.67 -4.56 -10.35
C PHE A 300 -9.96 -5.08 -9.09
N ARG A 301 -8.64 -4.91 -9.01
CA ARG A 301 -7.84 -5.29 -7.83
C ARG A 301 -8.21 -4.46 -6.61
N LEU A 302 -8.32 -3.14 -6.74
CA LEU A 302 -8.67 -2.23 -5.64
C LEU A 302 -10.06 -2.54 -5.07
N ASP A 303 -11.06 -2.78 -5.92
CA ASP A 303 -12.43 -3.12 -5.49
C ASP A 303 -12.44 -4.44 -4.70
N LEU A 304 -11.67 -5.44 -5.14
CA LEU A 304 -11.52 -6.71 -4.41
C LEU A 304 -10.85 -6.50 -3.05
N ILE A 305 -9.77 -5.70 -2.99
CA ILE A 305 -9.08 -5.38 -1.74
C ILE A 305 -10.03 -4.68 -0.77
N GLU A 306 -10.79 -3.68 -1.24
CA GLU A 306 -11.78 -2.95 -0.44
C GLU A 306 -12.89 -3.88 0.08
N SER A 307 -13.36 -4.82 -0.75
CA SER A 307 -14.28 -5.88 -0.30
C SER A 307 -13.69 -6.71 0.86
N ILE A 308 -12.42 -7.12 0.77
CA ILE A 308 -11.77 -7.83 1.88
C ILE A 308 -11.60 -6.95 3.12
N ILE A 309 -11.34 -5.65 2.96
CA ILE A 309 -11.32 -4.70 4.09
C ILE A 309 -12.67 -4.64 4.78
N ARG A 310 -13.78 -4.59 4.03
CA ARG A 310 -15.14 -4.58 4.57
C ARG A 310 -15.44 -5.83 5.40
N HIS A 311 -15.00 -7.00 4.93
CA HIS A 311 -15.19 -8.26 5.66
C HIS A 311 -14.25 -8.39 6.87
N ARG A 312 -12.97 -8.05 6.70
CA ARG A 312 -11.95 -8.21 7.75
C ARG A 312 -12.06 -7.17 8.86
N PHE A 313 -12.37 -5.93 8.50
CA PHE A 313 -12.37 -4.77 9.40
C PHE A 313 -13.69 -3.97 9.31
N PRO A 314 -14.86 -4.57 9.53
CA PRO A 314 -16.15 -3.94 9.26
C PRO A 314 -16.38 -2.64 10.05
N ILE A 315 -15.96 -2.62 11.32
CA ILE A 315 -16.08 -1.43 12.20
C ILE A 315 -15.16 -0.32 11.68
N LEU A 316 -13.91 -0.63 11.38
CA LEU A 316 -12.94 0.35 10.87
C LEU A 316 -13.36 0.90 9.51
N HIS A 317 -13.89 0.04 8.63
CA HIS A 317 -14.43 0.44 7.35
C HIS A 317 -15.60 1.41 7.53
N LYS A 318 -16.62 1.02 8.31
CA LYS A 318 -17.83 1.82 8.52
C LYS A 318 -17.55 3.14 9.24
N ASP A 319 -16.77 3.10 10.31
CA ASP A 319 -16.64 4.22 11.24
C ASP A 319 -15.54 5.21 10.84
N LEU A 320 -14.59 4.80 9.99
CA LEU A 320 -13.40 5.61 9.68
C LEU A 320 -13.03 5.65 8.19
N LEU A 321 -12.93 4.50 7.51
CA LEU A 321 -12.29 4.44 6.18
C LEU A 321 -13.24 4.75 5.01
N GLY A 322 -14.41 4.10 4.97
CA GLY A 322 -15.26 4.00 3.78
C GLY A 322 -15.78 5.35 3.29
N GLY A 323 -16.44 6.11 4.18
CA GLY A 323 -17.12 7.35 3.79
C GLY A 323 -16.23 8.52 3.42
N LYS A 324 -14.90 8.40 3.56
CA LYS A 324 -13.96 9.49 3.30
C LYS A 324 -12.71 9.03 2.56
N TYR A 325 -11.86 8.22 3.21
CA TYR A 325 -10.52 7.93 2.66
C TYR A 325 -10.58 6.99 1.46
N LEU A 326 -11.42 5.95 1.50
CA LEU A 326 -11.62 5.04 0.36
C LEU A 326 -12.40 5.74 -0.77
N ALA A 327 -13.51 6.41 -0.45
CA ALA A 327 -14.29 7.18 -1.41
C ALA A 327 -13.46 8.24 -2.17
N ASN A 328 -12.49 8.88 -1.52
CA ASN A 328 -11.58 9.83 -2.17
C ASN A 328 -10.65 9.16 -3.18
N CYS A 329 -10.11 7.98 -2.85
CA CYS A 329 -9.31 7.18 -3.77
C CYS A 329 -10.15 6.68 -4.95
N GLU A 330 -11.35 6.16 -4.67
CA GLU A 330 -12.30 5.70 -5.69
C GLU A 330 -12.70 6.82 -6.65
N SER A 331 -12.91 8.04 -6.15
CA SER A 331 -13.28 9.18 -6.99
C SER A 331 -12.18 9.58 -7.96
N LEU A 332 -10.92 9.65 -7.50
CA LEU A 332 -9.78 9.97 -8.36
C LEU A 332 -9.48 8.82 -9.33
N ASN A 333 -9.52 7.57 -8.85
CA ASN A 333 -9.31 6.41 -9.71
C ASN A 333 -10.43 6.27 -10.76
N GLY A 334 -11.69 6.44 -10.36
CA GLY A 334 -12.85 6.44 -11.27
C GLY A 334 -12.73 7.49 -12.37
N PHE A 335 -12.24 8.68 -12.04
CA PHE A 335 -11.95 9.72 -13.03
C PHE A 335 -10.85 9.30 -14.02
N LEU A 336 -9.68 8.87 -13.52
CA LEU A 336 -8.56 8.39 -14.34
C LEU A 336 -8.93 7.24 -15.28
N TRP A 337 -9.91 6.42 -14.88
CA TRP A 337 -10.42 5.32 -15.68
C TRP A 337 -11.50 5.74 -16.67
N SER A 338 -12.35 6.71 -16.32
CA SER A 338 -13.42 7.19 -17.19
C SER A 338 -12.91 7.82 -18.49
N GLU A 339 -11.74 8.48 -18.48
CA GLU A 339 -11.12 9.07 -19.67
C GLU A 339 -10.65 8.03 -20.72
N LYS A 340 -10.56 6.75 -20.35
CA LYS A 340 -10.23 5.67 -21.31
C LYS A 340 -11.47 5.08 -21.99
N GLU A 341 -12.57 5.82 -21.97
CA GLU A 341 -13.87 5.63 -22.64
C GLU A 341 -13.92 4.49 -23.68
N ASN A 342 -14.10 3.29 -23.14
CA ASN A 342 -14.86 2.15 -23.65
C ASN A 342 -14.89 1.11 -22.52
N SER A 343 -15.51 1.56 -21.43
CA SER A 343 -15.89 0.87 -20.21
C SER A 343 -15.58 -0.62 -20.13
N PHE A 344 -14.51 -0.93 -19.40
CA PHE A 344 -14.20 -2.29 -18.98
C PHE A 344 -15.32 -2.83 -18.04
N MET A 345 -15.84 -2.01 -17.13
CA MET A 345 -16.86 -2.43 -16.14
C MET A 345 -18.32 -2.38 -16.65
N GLU A 346 -18.64 -1.70 -17.75
CA GLU A 346 -20.01 -1.74 -18.32
C GLU A 346 -20.20 -2.95 -19.26
N LYS A 347 -19.13 -3.70 -19.56
CA LYS A 347 -19.25 -5.01 -20.18
C LYS A 347 -19.78 -5.99 -19.14
N THR A 348 -21.03 -6.43 -19.28
CA THR A 348 -21.72 -7.46 -18.47
C THR A 348 -20.84 -8.66 -18.05
N PRO A 349 -19.90 -9.17 -18.87
CA PRO A 349 -18.96 -10.23 -18.45
C PRO A 349 -18.08 -9.86 -17.25
N LEU A 350 -17.65 -8.61 -17.11
CA LEU A 350 -16.64 -8.21 -16.11
C LEU A 350 -17.21 -7.98 -14.73
N THR A 351 -18.43 -7.45 -14.61
CA THR A 351 -19.18 -7.46 -13.34
C THR A 351 -19.42 -8.89 -12.86
N SER A 352 -19.69 -9.81 -13.78
CA SER A 352 -19.84 -11.24 -13.45
C SER A 352 -18.50 -11.85 -13.00
N ILE A 353 -17.40 -11.50 -13.66
CA ILE A 353 -16.03 -11.90 -13.26
C ILE A 353 -15.69 -11.38 -11.85
N TYR A 354 -15.91 -10.10 -11.60
CA TYR A 354 -15.68 -9.49 -10.30
C TYR A 354 -16.50 -10.18 -9.21
N ASN A 355 -17.80 -10.33 -9.41
CA ASN A 355 -18.68 -10.95 -8.41
C ASN A 355 -18.26 -12.40 -8.10
N ALA A 356 -17.80 -13.15 -9.10
CA ALA A 356 -17.30 -14.51 -8.88
C ALA A 356 -15.98 -14.53 -8.11
N PHE A 357 -15.00 -13.69 -8.48
CA PHE A 357 -13.73 -13.55 -7.76
C PHE A 357 -13.99 -13.16 -6.31
N ASN A 358 -14.79 -12.11 -6.11
CA ASN A 358 -15.13 -11.61 -4.79
C ASN A 358 -15.80 -12.70 -3.93
N SER A 359 -16.80 -13.40 -4.48
CA SER A 359 -17.51 -14.46 -3.76
C SER A 359 -16.60 -15.65 -3.46
N PHE A 360 -15.78 -16.07 -4.43
CA PHE A 360 -14.81 -17.16 -4.26
C PHE A 360 -13.83 -16.85 -3.15
N PHE A 361 -13.11 -15.72 -3.23
CA PHE A 361 -12.11 -15.36 -2.24
C PHE A 361 -12.71 -15.06 -0.87
N THR A 362 -13.88 -14.41 -0.82
CA THR A 362 -14.59 -14.20 0.44
C THR A 362 -14.93 -15.55 1.08
N SER A 363 -15.52 -16.50 0.33
CA SER A 363 -15.80 -17.85 0.87
C SER A 363 -14.54 -18.64 1.22
N HIS A 364 -13.42 -18.35 0.55
CA HIS A 364 -12.16 -19.04 0.76
C HIS A 364 -11.46 -18.55 2.03
N PHE A 365 -11.47 -17.24 2.30
CA PHE A 365 -10.84 -16.64 3.48
C PHE A 365 -11.77 -16.53 4.70
N PHE A 366 -13.08 -16.36 4.49
CA PHE A 366 -14.06 -16.07 5.53
C PHE A 366 -15.17 -17.12 5.53
N SER A 367 -15.18 -17.98 6.56
CA SER A 367 -15.97 -19.22 6.56
C SER A 367 -17.31 -19.13 7.31
N ILE A 368 -17.60 -18.05 8.05
CA ILE A 368 -18.75 -17.96 8.97
C ILE A 368 -19.38 -16.56 8.96
N GLU A 369 -20.54 -16.40 8.33
CA GLU A 369 -21.22 -15.09 8.10
C GLU A 369 -21.49 -14.22 9.35
N LYS A 370 -21.40 -14.76 10.58
CA LYS A 370 -21.84 -14.09 11.82
C LYS A 370 -20.73 -13.75 12.82
N GLU A 371 -19.47 -14.07 12.53
CA GLU A 371 -18.34 -13.73 13.41
C GLU A 371 -17.53 -12.53 12.90
N ASP A 372 -16.75 -11.88 13.75
CA ASP A 372 -15.83 -10.84 13.26
C ASP A 372 -14.79 -11.43 12.29
N GLY A 373 -14.32 -10.64 11.32
CA GLY A 373 -13.44 -11.15 10.25
C GLY A 373 -12.14 -11.77 10.77
N VAL A 374 -11.73 -11.47 12.00
CA VAL A 374 -10.57 -12.08 12.67
C VAL A 374 -10.90 -13.51 13.15
N ALA A 375 -12.08 -13.72 13.75
CA ALA A 375 -12.54 -15.04 14.18
C ALA A 375 -12.82 -15.98 12.99
N GLN A 376 -13.36 -15.44 11.89
CA GLN A 376 -13.63 -16.23 10.68
C GLN A 376 -12.36 -16.79 10.03
N LEU A 377 -11.25 -16.06 10.10
CA LEU A 377 -9.95 -16.50 9.59
C LEU A 377 -9.32 -17.59 10.49
N ARG A 378 -9.46 -17.46 11.81
CA ARG A 378 -8.91 -18.38 12.83
C ARG A 378 -9.42 -19.81 12.69
N ASN A 379 -10.69 -19.97 12.35
CA ASN A 379 -11.35 -21.26 12.32
C ASN A 379 -11.53 -21.81 10.90
N ASN A 380 -10.86 -21.22 9.90
CA ASN A 380 -11.09 -21.56 8.50
C ASN A 380 -10.35 -22.86 8.11
N PRO A 381 -11.06 -23.95 7.80
CA PRO A 381 -10.44 -25.24 7.46
C PRO A 381 -9.71 -25.23 6.10
N ARG A 382 -9.92 -24.19 5.28
CA ARG A 382 -9.27 -24.01 3.97
C ARG A 382 -7.89 -23.35 4.10
N ILE A 383 -7.61 -22.67 5.22
CA ILE A 383 -6.30 -22.08 5.50
C ILE A 383 -5.40 -23.17 6.08
N SER A 384 -4.20 -23.34 5.52
CA SER A 384 -3.25 -24.34 6.02
C SER A 384 -2.78 -23.99 7.45
N LYS A 385 -2.47 -25.01 8.26
CA LYS A 385 -1.92 -24.79 9.61
C LYS A 385 -0.66 -23.92 9.63
N SER A 386 0.13 -23.94 8.55
CA SER A 386 1.32 -23.08 8.38
C SER A 386 0.94 -21.60 8.22
N LEU A 387 -0.17 -21.29 7.54
CA LEU A 387 -0.68 -19.93 7.40
C LEU A 387 -1.59 -19.49 8.57
N GLU A 388 -2.17 -20.42 9.33
CA GLU A 388 -3.00 -20.10 10.49
C GLU A 388 -2.21 -19.31 11.56
N GLY A 389 -0.97 -19.72 11.83
CA GLY A 389 -0.08 -19.01 12.75
C GLY A 389 0.23 -17.57 12.32
N LEU A 390 0.30 -17.32 11.00
CA LEU A 390 0.49 -16.00 10.42
C LEU A 390 -0.73 -15.11 10.64
N VAL A 391 -1.89 -15.60 10.24
CA VAL A 391 -3.14 -14.83 10.32
C VAL A 391 -3.55 -14.55 11.77
N ASN A 392 -3.23 -15.46 12.69
CA ASN A 392 -3.65 -15.36 14.10
C ASN A 392 -2.88 -14.33 14.93
N LYS A 393 -1.64 -14.00 14.53
CA LYS A 393 -0.77 -13.06 15.25
C LYS A 393 -1.14 -11.59 15.01
N TYR A 394 -1.79 -11.29 13.90
CA TYR A 394 -2.06 -9.91 13.54
C TYR A 394 -3.34 -9.36 14.16
N VAL A 395 -3.25 -8.07 14.47
CA VAL A 395 -4.01 -7.42 15.54
C VAL A 395 -5.32 -6.86 15.03
N ARG A 396 -6.33 -6.88 15.90
CA ARG A 396 -7.56 -6.10 15.69
C ARG A 396 -7.20 -4.62 15.71
N ILE A 397 -7.35 -3.95 14.57
CA ILE A 397 -7.13 -2.51 14.45
C ILE A 397 -8.38 -1.79 14.98
N HIS A 398 -8.20 -0.93 15.98
CA HIS A 398 -9.29 -0.18 16.61
C HIS A 398 -9.36 1.25 16.05
N PRO A 399 -10.55 1.75 15.62
CA PRO A 399 -10.68 3.09 15.05
C PRO A 399 -10.12 4.19 15.95
N GLN A 400 -10.49 4.20 17.22
CA GLN A 400 -10.00 5.17 18.22
C GLN A 400 -8.47 5.17 18.39
N VAL A 401 -7.82 3.99 18.24
CA VAL A 401 -6.36 3.89 18.30
C VAL A 401 -5.78 4.57 17.07
N ILE A 402 -6.30 4.26 15.89
CA ILE A 402 -5.85 4.86 14.63
C ILE A 402 -6.06 6.37 14.60
N THR A 403 -7.20 6.87 15.07
CA THR A 403 -7.46 8.31 15.18
C THR A 403 -6.44 8.98 16.09
N TYR A 404 -6.20 8.42 17.29
CA TYR A 404 -5.18 8.94 18.21
C TYR A 404 -3.78 8.96 17.57
N LEU A 405 -3.36 7.85 16.95
CA LEU A 405 -2.06 7.74 16.30
C LEU A 405 -1.92 8.73 15.13
N SER A 406 -2.98 8.88 14.33
CA SER A 406 -3.02 9.84 13.22
C SER A 406 -2.87 11.27 13.72
N ASP A 407 -3.59 11.65 14.78
CA ASP A 407 -3.50 13.00 15.34
C ASP A 407 -2.12 13.31 15.93
N ARG A 408 -1.44 12.30 16.48
CA ARG A 408 -0.04 12.41 16.92
C ARG A 408 0.92 12.61 15.75
N LEU A 409 0.74 11.88 14.64
CA LEU A 409 1.56 12.05 13.43
C LEU A 409 1.30 13.41 12.75
N LYS A 410 0.08 13.96 12.81
CA LYS A 410 -0.22 15.34 12.35
C LYS A 410 0.57 16.40 13.11
N GLN A 411 0.99 16.10 14.34
CA GLN A 411 1.87 16.94 15.15
C GLN A 411 3.36 16.75 14.81
N GLU A 412 3.70 15.95 13.79
CA GLU A 412 5.07 15.61 13.40
C GLU A 412 5.82 14.85 14.51
N LEU A 413 5.09 14.14 15.38
CA LEU A 413 5.65 13.41 16.52
C LEU A 413 5.61 11.89 16.27
N PRO A 414 6.69 11.14 16.61
CA PRO A 414 6.68 9.69 16.53
C PRO A 414 5.71 9.07 17.54
N ILE A 415 5.20 7.88 17.19
CA ILE A 415 4.16 7.14 17.92
C ILE A 415 4.64 5.75 18.37
N PRO A 416 5.54 5.67 19.38
CA PRO A 416 6.19 4.42 19.77
C PRO A 416 5.26 3.45 20.52
N SER A 417 4.32 3.98 21.29
CA SER A 417 3.39 3.20 22.12
C SER A 417 2.07 3.94 22.27
N ILE A 418 1.03 3.17 22.62
CA ILE A 418 -0.28 3.69 23.00
C ILE A 418 -0.49 3.55 24.50
N LYS A 419 -1.13 4.57 25.06
CA LYS A 419 -1.51 4.58 26.47
C LYS A 419 -2.94 4.07 26.61
N ILE A 420 -3.13 2.97 27.31
CA ILE A 420 -4.46 2.38 27.51
C ILE A 420 -4.84 2.36 29.00
N LYS A 421 -6.13 2.51 29.28
CA LYS A 421 -6.70 2.25 30.62
C LYS A 421 -6.92 0.74 30.78
N ASN A 422 -6.45 0.17 31.89
CA ASN A 422 -6.73 -1.22 32.24
C ASN A 422 -7.97 -1.34 33.16
N TYR A 423 -8.34 -2.57 33.51
CA TYR A 423 -9.50 -2.89 34.35
C TYR A 423 -9.47 -2.27 35.75
N LYS A 424 -8.31 -1.79 36.23
CA LYS A 424 -8.15 -1.08 37.50
C LYS A 424 -8.17 0.46 37.33
N ASN A 425 -8.55 0.97 36.15
CA ASN A 425 -8.39 2.39 35.77
C ASN A 425 -6.95 2.91 35.89
N THR A 426 -5.96 2.02 35.86
CA THR A 426 -4.54 2.39 35.81
C THR A 426 -4.03 2.34 34.38
N TYR A 427 -2.87 2.95 34.17
CA TYR A 427 -2.26 3.10 32.85
C TYR A 427 -1.37 1.91 32.50
N GLU A 428 -1.48 1.44 31.25
CA GLU A 428 -0.53 0.51 30.64
C GLU A 428 -0.07 1.04 29.27
N GLU A 429 1.22 0.86 28.97
CA GLU A 429 1.76 1.08 27.61
C GLU A 429 1.72 -0.20 26.80
N LEU A 430 1.19 -0.09 25.59
CA LEU A 430 1.30 -1.15 24.58
C LEU A 430 2.08 -0.64 23.38
N PRO A 431 2.91 -1.49 22.75
CA PRO A 431 3.55 -1.11 21.50
C PRO A 431 2.52 -0.85 20.40
N THR A 432 2.87 0.09 19.52
CA THR A 432 2.13 0.32 18.28
C THR A 432 2.58 -0.71 17.25
N TYR A 433 1.64 -1.38 16.58
CA TYR A 433 1.99 -2.33 15.51
C TYR A 433 2.24 -1.61 14.19
N VAL A 434 3.07 -2.22 13.33
CA VAL A 434 3.41 -1.65 12.03
C VAL A 434 2.17 -1.39 11.14
N GLN A 435 1.14 -2.25 11.20
CA GLN A 435 -0.14 -2.01 10.50
C GLN A 435 -0.82 -0.72 10.95
N GLU A 436 -0.80 -0.45 12.25
CA GLU A 436 -1.43 0.73 12.83
C GLU A 436 -0.64 1.99 12.47
N ILE A 437 0.70 1.90 12.44
CA ILE A 437 1.58 3.00 12.03
C ILE A 437 1.32 3.38 10.58
N PHE A 438 1.33 2.40 9.65
CA PHE A 438 1.11 2.69 8.24
C PHE A 438 -0.29 3.26 7.97
N LEU A 439 -1.33 2.70 8.60
CA LEU A 439 -2.68 3.22 8.43
C LEU A 439 -2.84 4.61 9.04
N ALA A 440 -2.33 4.85 10.25
CA ALA A 440 -2.36 6.16 10.89
C ALA A 440 -1.56 7.20 10.08
N SER A 441 -0.45 6.78 9.48
CA SER A 441 0.36 7.60 8.57
C SER A 441 -0.45 8.05 7.36
N TRP A 442 -1.19 7.14 6.71
CA TRP A 442 -2.07 7.50 5.60
C TRP A 442 -3.17 8.49 6.02
N LEU A 443 -3.83 8.27 7.15
CA LEU A 443 -4.85 9.20 7.64
C LEU A 443 -4.25 10.56 7.98
N SER A 444 -3.06 10.59 8.59
CA SER A 444 -2.31 11.81 8.87
C SER A 444 -1.88 12.52 7.59
N ARG A 445 -1.59 11.77 6.52
CA ARG A 445 -1.27 12.31 5.20
C ARG A 445 -2.49 13.04 4.65
N CYS A 446 -3.64 12.38 4.58
CA CYS A 446 -4.88 12.94 4.05
C CYS A 446 -5.39 14.14 4.84
N ASP A 447 -5.37 14.09 6.17
CA ASP A 447 -5.97 15.12 7.02
C ASP A 447 -5.01 16.22 7.46
N GLY A 448 -3.71 15.98 7.37
CA GLY A 448 -2.67 16.88 7.87
C GLY A 448 -1.73 17.33 6.76
N LEU A 449 -1.02 16.39 6.16
CA LEU A 449 0.07 16.69 5.22
C LEU A 449 -0.44 17.31 3.91
N ILE A 450 -1.41 16.67 3.25
CA ILE A 450 -1.97 17.15 1.97
C ILE A 450 -2.55 18.57 2.14
N PRO A 451 -3.46 18.84 3.11
CA PRO A 451 -4.00 20.18 3.28
C PRO A 451 -2.92 21.22 3.61
N LYS A 452 -1.88 20.84 4.36
CA LYS A 452 -0.77 21.73 4.72
C LYS A 452 0.06 22.10 3.49
N VAL A 453 0.38 21.15 2.62
CA VAL A 453 1.13 21.39 1.37
C VAL A 453 0.29 22.18 0.38
N ILE A 454 -0.98 21.82 0.18
CA ILE A 454 -1.88 22.56 -0.72
C ILE A 454 -2.06 24.00 -0.24
N LYS A 455 -2.25 24.23 1.07
CA LYS A 455 -2.32 25.57 1.65
C LYS A 455 -1.01 26.36 1.50
N LEU A 456 0.14 25.68 1.50
CA LEU A 456 1.42 26.33 1.26
C LEU A 456 1.51 26.84 -0.18
N ILE A 457 1.15 26.00 -1.14
CA ILE A 457 1.17 26.29 -2.58
C ILE A 457 0.24 27.46 -2.92
N SER A 458 -0.97 27.46 -2.37
CA SER A 458 -1.96 28.52 -2.59
C SER A 458 -1.57 29.89 -2.04
N LYS A 459 -0.52 29.99 -1.22
CA LYS A 459 -0.02 31.28 -0.70
C LYS A 459 0.98 31.95 -1.65
N TYR A 460 1.59 31.21 -2.57
CA TYR A 460 2.63 31.77 -3.41
C TYR A 460 2.02 32.55 -4.58
N GLU A 461 2.39 33.83 -4.67
CA GLU A 461 2.06 34.65 -5.84
C GLU A 461 2.87 34.18 -7.06
N GLN A 462 2.32 34.38 -8.27
CA GLN A 462 2.96 33.94 -9.51
C GLN A 462 4.37 34.52 -9.69
N SER A 463 4.54 35.82 -9.41
CA SER A 463 5.83 36.52 -9.45
C SER A 463 6.83 35.93 -8.45
N TYR A 464 6.35 35.49 -7.28
CA TYR A 464 7.18 34.85 -6.27
C TYR A 464 7.65 33.47 -6.72
N ILE A 465 6.76 32.65 -7.28
CA ILE A 465 7.09 31.30 -7.78
C ILE A 465 8.18 31.36 -8.84
N ILE A 466 8.02 32.24 -9.84
CA ILE A 466 8.97 32.39 -10.96
C ILE A 466 10.37 32.73 -10.45
N ASN A 467 10.47 33.61 -9.45
CA ASN A 467 11.74 34.11 -8.96
C ASN A 467 12.34 33.27 -7.80
N ASN A 468 11.56 32.39 -7.16
CA ASN A 468 11.95 31.73 -5.90
C ASN A 468 11.56 30.24 -5.85
N ILE A 469 11.54 29.55 -6.99
CA ILE A 469 11.10 28.15 -7.06
C ILE A 469 11.84 27.22 -6.09
N GLU A 470 13.16 27.39 -5.92
CA GLU A 470 13.96 26.60 -4.99
C GLU A 470 13.53 26.79 -3.53
N LYS A 471 13.15 28.02 -3.16
CA LYS A 471 12.66 28.33 -1.81
C LYS A 471 11.27 27.74 -1.58
N CYS A 472 10.38 27.82 -2.58
CA CYS A 472 9.08 27.14 -2.56
C CYS A 472 9.27 25.62 -2.39
N TYR A 473 10.16 25.02 -3.18
CA TYR A 473 10.54 23.62 -3.07
C TYR A 473 11.05 23.28 -1.67
N GLY A 474 11.96 24.09 -1.11
CA GLY A 474 12.53 23.86 0.22
C GLY A 474 11.48 23.79 1.34
N GLU A 475 10.45 24.64 1.28
CA GLU A 475 9.35 24.62 2.25
C GLU A 475 8.43 23.40 2.09
N ILE A 476 8.12 23.02 0.85
CA ILE A 476 7.34 21.81 0.51
C ILE A 476 8.09 20.55 0.97
N LYS A 477 9.34 20.40 0.54
CA LYS A 477 10.24 19.29 0.88
C LYS A 477 10.33 19.12 2.40
N LYS A 478 10.61 20.20 3.13
CA LYS A 478 10.72 20.18 4.60
C LYS A 478 9.44 19.68 5.26
N THR A 479 8.27 20.03 4.72
CA THR A 479 6.98 19.60 5.26
C THR A 479 6.77 18.10 5.06
N ILE A 480 7.06 17.57 3.87
CA ILE A 480 6.94 16.14 3.56
C ILE A 480 7.94 15.31 4.38
N LEU A 481 9.23 15.67 4.35
CA LEU A 481 10.29 14.91 5.02
C LEU A 481 10.12 14.85 6.54
N ARG A 482 9.55 15.89 7.17
CA ARG A 482 9.25 15.86 8.62
C ARG A 482 8.19 14.83 8.97
N HIS A 483 7.17 14.70 8.13
CA HIS A 483 6.14 13.68 8.30
C HIS A 483 6.76 12.29 8.15
N ASP A 484 7.55 12.06 7.10
CA ASP A 484 8.24 10.77 6.90
C ASP A 484 9.15 10.41 8.07
N GLN A 485 9.94 11.37 8.56
CA GLN A 485 10.82 11.14 9.71
C GLN A 485 10.04 10.72 10.96
N ALA A 486 8.85 11.27 11.20
CA ALA A 486 8.01 10.85 12.31
C ALA A 486 7.52 9.39 12.12
N VAL A 487 7.14 9.01 10.90
CA VAL A 487 6.71 7.64 10.55
C VAL A 487 7.87 6.66 10.67
N LEU A 488 9.03 6.95 10.07
CA LEU A 488 10.23 6.11 10.11
C LEU A 488 10.71 5.88 11.54
N LYS A 489 10.74 6.92 12.37
CA LYS A 489 11.06 6.79 13.80
C LYS A 489 10.03 5.93 14.54
N SER A 490 8.76 6.03 14.18
CA SER A 490 7.71 5.18 14.76
C SER A 490 7.92 3.70 14.42
N ILE A 491 8.25 3.39 13.16
CA ILE A 491 8.59 2.02 12.73
C ILE A 491 9.82 1.51 13.47
N GLN A 492 10.88 2.31 13.53
CA GLN A 492 12.11 1.95 14.23
C GLN A 492 11.85 1.61 15.70
N VAL A 493 11.08 2.44 16.40
CA VAL A 493 10.82 2.20 17.83
C VAL A 493 9.87 1.01 18.00
N SER A 494 8.87 0.84 17.14
CA SER A 494 7.99 -0.34 17.13
C SER A 494 8.80 -1.64 17.00
N GLU A 495 9.78 -1.68 16.08
CA GLU A 495 10.71 -2.81 15.91
C GLU A 495 11.43 -3.14 17.23
N TRP A 496 11.92 -2.13 17.95
CA TRP A 496 12.61 -2.32 19.24
C TRP A 496 11.68 -2.83 20.34
N PHE A 497 10.48 -2.29 20.44
CA PHE A 497 9.49 -2.78 21.41
C PHE A 497 9.12 -4.24 21.15
N ASP A 498 8.99 -4.63 19.87
CA ASP A 498 8.79 -6.02 19.46
C ASP A 498 9.95 -6.94 19.85
N PHE A 499 11.18 -6.42 19.99
CA PHE A 499 12.32 -7.20 20.50
C PHE A 499 12.34 -7.31 22.02
N LEU A 500 11.92 -6.26 22.72
CA LEU A 500 12.09 -6.14 24.18
C LEU A 500 10.89 -6.64 24.98
N ILE A 501 9.67 -6.58 24.43
CA ILE A 501 8.45 -7.02 25.10
C ILE A 501 8.01 -8.36 24.51
N LYS A 502 7.93 -9.42 25.33
CA LYS A 502 7.29 -10.68 24.92
C LYS A 502 5.88 -10.38 24.42
N GLU A 503 5.52 -10.89 23.25
CA GLU A 503 4.21 -10.66 22.58
C GLU A 503 3.04 -10.66 23.59
N LYS A 504 2.52 -9.46 23.90
CA LYS A 504 1.31 -9.30 24.71
C LYS A 504 0.09 -9.32 23.80
N ARG A 505 -0.93 -10.09 24.15
CA ARG A 505 -2.21 -10.06 23.42
C ARG A 505 -2.86 -8.69 23.58
N ARG A 506 -3.24 -8.06 22.47
CA ARG A 506 -4.05 -6.83 22.49
C ARG A 506 -5.40 -7.10 23.18
N PRO A 507 -5.83 -6.23 24.11
CA PRO A 507 -7.15 -6.31 24.72
C PRO A 507 -8.25 -6.24 23.66
N LYS A 508 -9.38 -6.93 23.89
CA LYS A 508 -10.55 -6.87 22.99
C LYS A 508 -11.16 -5.47 22.93
N ASN A 509 -11.15 -4.76 24.06
CA ASN A 509 -11.61 -3.38 24.18
C ASN A 509 -10.45 -2.52 24.66
N ILE A 510 -10.22 -1.41 23.99
CA ILE A 510 -9.17 -0.46 24.33
C ILE A 510 -9.86 0.86 24.68
N THR A 511 -9.35 1.57 25.68
CA THR A 511 -9.72 2.96 25.93
C THR A 511 -8.43 3.75 26.02
N ILE A 512 -8.25 4.71 25.11
CA ILE A 512 -7.04 5.53 25.06
C ILE A 512 -7.02 6.45 26.29
N PHE A 513 -5.87 6.52 26.94
CA PHE A 513 -5.64 7.44 28.03
C PHE A 513 -5.18 8.79 27.46
N ASN A 514 -6.05 9.81 27.53
CA ASN A 514 -5.70 11.19 27.19
C ASN A 514 -5.37 11.97 28.46
N ASN A 515 -4.19 12.59 28.51
CA ASN A 515 -3.77 13.45 29.63
C ASN A 515 -4.72 14.65 29.89
N GLN A 516 -5.59 14.98 28.92
CA GLN A 516 -6.58 16.06 29.03
C GLN A 516 -7.77 15.70 29.94
N ASP A 517 -7.99 14.42 30.27
CA ASP A 517 -9.07 13.98 31.17
C ASP A 517 -8.78 14.22 32.67
N LYS A 518 -7.69 14.92 33.00
CA LYS A 518 -7.32 15.24 34.39
C LYS A 518 -7.95 16.53 34.94
N SER A 519 -8.82 17.23 34.21
CA SER A 519 -9.66 18.24 34.85
C SER A 519 -10.80 17.54 35.60
N GLU A 520 -10.55 17.23 36.87
CA GLU A 520 -11.58 16.97 37.87
C GLU A 520 -12.59 18.14 37.84
N ILE A 521 -13.74 17.96 37.20
CA ILE A 521 -14.91 18.69 37.62
C ILE A 521 -15.36 18.01 38.91
N LYS A 522 -14.94 18.56 40.05
CA LYS A 522 -15.62 18.33 41.33
C LYS A 522 -17.04 18.88 41.19
N ILE A 523 -17.99 18.04 40.80
CA ILE A 523 -19.40 18.32 41.05
C ILE A 523 -19.65 17.91 42.50
N SER A 524 -19.41 18.84 43.43
CA SER A 524 -20.08 18.82 44.72
C SER A 524 -21.52 19.25 44.50
N GLY A 525 -22.45 18.29 44.52
CA GLY A 525 -23.88 18.55 44.42
C GLY A 525 -24.65 17.36 44.98
N ASN A 526 -25.29 17.59 46.13
CA ASN A 526 -25.98 16.61 46.97
C ASN A 526 -26.82 15.57 46.22
N ILE A 527 -26.58 14.30 46.54
CA ILE A 527 -27.47 13.18 46.25
C ILE A 527 -28.62 13.24 47.26
N ASN A 528 -29.81 13.66 46.83
CA ASN A 528 -31.05 13.33 47.53
C ASN A 528 -31.65 12.07 46.89
N PHE A 529 -31.65 10.99 47.67
CA PHE A 529 -32.35 9.74 47.37
C PHE A 529 -33.86 9.94 47.44
N SER A 530 -34.58 9.42 46.45
CA SER A 530 -35.94 8.88 46.62
C SER A 530 -36.23 7.88 45.50
N PRO A 531 -36.59 6.62 45.80
CA PRO A 531 -37.08 5.67 44.81
C PRO A 531 -38.61 5.82 44.66
N PRO A 532 -39.21 5.23 43.62
CA PRO A 532 -40.49 4.57 43.85
C PRO A 532 -40.44 3.09 43.48
N LEU A 533 -41.03 2.35 44.41
CA LEU A 533 -41.37 0.94 44.37
C LEU A 533 -42.36 0.59 43.25
N ASP A 534 -42.33 -0.70 42.92
CA ASP A 534 -43.29 -1.45 42.12
C ASP A 534 -44.76 -1.32 42.56
N ASN A 535 -45.62 -1.75 41.63
CA ASN A 535 -47.01 -2.22 41.72
C ASN A 535 -48.12 -1.19 41.49
N PHE A 536 -48.84 -1.38 40.38
CA PHE A 536 -50.28 -1.65 40.44
C PHE A 536 -50.73 -2.48 39.23
N TYR A 537 -51.24 -3.68 39.53
CA TYR A 537 -51.96 -4.57 38.62
C TYR A 537 -53.40 -4.05 38.40
N SER A 538 -53.93 -4.35 37.20
CA SER A 538 -55.36 -4.48 36.86
C SER A 538 -56.17 -3.17 36.76
N LYS A 539 -57.17 -2.99 35.87
CA LYS A 539 -58.09 -3.93 35.22
C LYS A 539 -58.96 -3.13 34.21
N ILE A 540 -59.52 -3.85 33.23
CA ILE A 540 -60.74 -3.53 32.42
C ILE A 540 -60.47 -2.59 31.23
N SER A 541 -60.84 -2.87 29.97
CA SER A 541 -61.78 -3.83 29.34
C SER A 541 -61.26 -4.29 27.98
#